data_AF-A0A4R6QEG7-F1
#
_entry.id   AF-A0A4R6QEG7-F1
#
_cell.length_a   1.000
_cell.length_b   1.000
_cell.length_c   1.000
_cell.angle_alpha   90.00
_cell.angle_beta   90.00
_cell.angle_gamma   90.00
#
_symmetry.space_group_name_H-M   'P 1'
#
loop_
_entity.id
_entity.type
_entity.pdbx_description
1 polymer ?
#
loop_
_entity_poly.entity_id
_entity_poly.type
_entity_poly.pdbx_seq_one_letter_code
_entity_poly.pdbx_strand_id
1 'polypeptide(L)'
;MKYLIKIERCFYFILVFGLLHTNSSAQNLLNKHYLSDDIQSQINSNPDQALKIAQYLLSKTSTSNDEKAKVNYLISKAYIVKGDYSSALNFLYEEKDYGDYLNEEKSIDIAIAKVRVLRELSLDKQSKKIIQQLENKLKSTSDGKLRKYLETSITVEKANYSLKENKVKEGITLFKNQELSANEALKTAKELELNYLITKGQLFIANNNLAEAEKIFQSAIDKINKQNANNIYSKIDALNGLAQVLFLKKEYNKVVALTNEAMIHAERFENLFLQLKISEIQSKNYLALNDFDNYKKANTKFFELQTELENQEQEAINTSYNLISDEYTENYENDEAKYYDIIYIFLGLVIIAALIGFFFWQKTLQRKKRLNEIINYIEITRSNLLGGFSIADKKQEPKKNVILKETEEQILNKLKRFESSKRFTNKDISLAVLAGQLDSNTKYLSEIINNHYHVNFNTYINKLRINYIIEKLKTDPNFINYKISYLAENCGFSSHSSFATVFKSITGISPVKFIELLNQEKENNLLEE
;
A
#
# COMPACT_ATOMS: atom_id res chain seq x y z
N MET A 1 8.11 3.64 -25.60
CA MET A 1 8.47 4.71 -26.56
C MET A 1 7.24 5.15 -27.36
N LYS A 2 6.27 5.87 -26.74
CA LYS A 2 5.22 6.69 -27.41
C LYS A 2 4.26 7.44 -26.44
N TYR A 3 4.70 8.01 -25.32
CA TYR A 3 3.78 8.77 -24.42
C TYR A 3 4.39 9.97 -23.68
N LEU A 4 5.44 10.61 -24.21
CA LEU A 4 6.12 11.69 -23.46
C LEU A 4 6.45 12.97 -24.25
N ILE A 5 5.83 13.19 -25.43
CA ILE A 5 6.04 14.42 -26.20
C ILE A 5 4.69 14.93 -26.70
N LYS A 6 3.89 15.50 -25.80
CA LYS A 6 2.83 16.45 -26.17
C LYS A 6 2.32 17.32 -25.00
N ILE A 7 3.18 17.53 -23.99
CA ILE A 7 2.96 18.51 -22.93
C ILE A 7 4.04 19.55 -23.17
N GLU A 8 3.71 20.63 -23.89
CA GLU A 8 4.40 21.94 -23.84
C GLU A 8 3.95 22.96 -24.92
N ARG A 9 2.98 22.66 -25.79
CA ARG A 9 2.54 23.63 -26.84
C ARG A 9 1.08 24.06 -26.82
N CYS A 10 0.35 23.88 -25.72
CA CYS A 10 -1.05 24.36 -25.62
C CYS A 10 -1.26 25.51 -24.62
N PHE A 11 -0.20 26.09 -24.04
CA PHE A 11 -0.34 27.02 -22.91
C PHE A 11 -0.64 28.49 -23.26
N TYR A 12 -0.90 28.84 -24.53
CA TYR A 12 -1.21 30.23 -24.92
C TYR A 12 -2.45 30.40 -25.82
N PHE A 13 -3.41 29.46 -25.77
CA PHE A 13 -4.73 29.61 -26.43
C PHE A 13 -5.93 29.55 -25.49
N ILE A 14 -5.72 29.54 -24.16
CA ILE A 14 -6.75 29.29 -23.14
C ILE A 14 -7.47 30.57 -22.65
N LEU A 15 -6.99 31.78 -22.98
CA LEU A 15 -7.51 33.00 -22.32
C LEU A 15 -8.66 33.73 -23.03
N VAL A 16 -9.12 33.27 -24.21
CA VAL A 16 -10.27 33.89 -24.91
C VAL A 16 -11.43 32.90 -25.18
N PHE A 17 -11.21 31.59 -25.08
CA PHE A 17 -12.29 30.58 -25.14
C PHE A 17 -12.80 30.13 -23.75
N GLY A 18 -12.17 30.59 -22.66
CA GLY A 18 -12.52 30.24 -21.28
C GLY A 18 -13.84 30.80 -20.75
N LEU A 19 -14.52 31.69 -21.50
CA LEU A 19 -15.77 32.32 -21.06
C LEU A 19 -17.03 31.85 -21.80
N LEU A 20 -16.89 31.00 -22.84
CA LEU A 20 -18.04 30.38 -23.52
C LEU A 20 -18.19 28.88 -23.22
N HIS A 21 -17.16 28.22 -22.69
CA HIS A 21 -17.23 26.80 -22.27
C HIS A 21 -17.72 26.59 -20.83
N THR A 22 -17.65 27.60 -19.97
CA THR A 22 -18.15 27.52 -18.60
C THR A 22 -19.68 27.53 -18.55
N ASN A 23 -20.34 28.29 -19.43
CA ASN A 23 -21.81 28.30 -19.50
C ASN A 23 -22.39 26.99 -20.06
N SER A 24 -21.80 26.40 -21.11
CA SER A 24 -22.30 25.11 -21.65
C SER A 24 -22.06 23.94 -20.69
N SER A 25 -20.91 23.91 -20.01
CA SER A 25 -20.59 22.85 -19.05
C SER A 25 -21.42 22.95 -17.77
N ALA A 26 -21.59 24.17 -17.24
CA ALA A 26 -22.46 24.40 -16.08
C ALA A 26 -23.93 24.13 -16.40
N GLN A 27 -24.42 24.52 -17.58
CA GLN A 27 -25.80 24.29 -17.99
C GLN A 27 -26.07 22.82 -18.32
N ASN A 28 -25.09 22.08 -18.85
CA ASN A 28 -25.18 20.62 -18.99
C ASN A 28 -25.16 19.91 -17.64
N LEU A 29 -24.32 20.31 -16.68
CA LEU A 29 -24.31 19.76 -15.32
C LEU A 29 -25.64 20.05 -14.59
N LEU A 30 -26.16 21.29 -14.73
CA LEU A 30 -27.44 21.71 -14.16
C LEU A 30 -28.61 20.90 -14.75
N ASN A 31 -28.64 20.69 -16.08
CA ASN A 31 -29.66 19.87 -16.74
C ASN A 31 -29.61 18.40 -16.31
N LYS A 32 -28.43 17.86 -16.01
CA LYS A 32 -28.26 16.47 -15.52
C LYS A 32 -28.71 16.30 -14.07
N HIS A 33 -28.37 17.25 -13.20
CA HIS A 33 -28.90 17.27 -11.83
C HIS A 33 -30.41 17.35 -11.81
N TYR A 34 -31.00 18.21 -12.65
CA TYR A 34 -32.44 18.33 -12.80
C TYR A 34 -33.10 17.00 -13.23
N LEU A 35 -32.52 16.30 -14.22
CA LEU A 35 -33.06 15.01 -14.67
C LEU A 35 -32.91 13.89 -13.63
N SER A 36 -31.87 13.90 -12.80
CA SER A 36 -31.72 12.95 -11.69
C SER A 36 -32.76 13.19 -10.59
N ASP A 37 -33.07 14.45 -10.29
CA ASP A 37 -34.12 14.83 -9.33
C ASP A 37 -35.51 14.49 -9.90
N ASP A 38 -35.72 14.66 -11.21
CA ASP A 38 -36.92 14.22 -11.90
C ASP A 38 -37.11 12.70 -11.76
N ILE A 39 -36.08 11.88 -12.02
CA ILE A 39 -36.15 10.42 -11.81
C ILE A 39 -36.54 10.12 -10.35
N GLN A 40 -35.83 10.71 -9.39
CA GLN A 40 -36.10 10.51 -7.96
C GLN A 40 -37.54 10.88 -7.57
N SER A 41 -38.10 11.94 -8.16
CA SER A 41 -39.49 12.36 -7.92
C SER A 41 -40.53 11.40 -8.52
N GLN A 42 -40.17 10.70 -9.61
CA GLN A 42 -41.08 9.81 -10.34
C GLN A 42 -41.01 8.35 -9.87
N ILE A 43 -39.88 7.86 -9.36
CA ILE A 43 -39.69 6.42 -9.03
C ILE A 43 -40.86 5.82 -8.26
N ASN A 44 -41.29 6.50 -7.18
CA ASN A 44 -42.31 5.97 -6.28
C ASN A 44 -43.75 6.23 -6.75
N SER A 45 -43.95 6.82 -7.93
CA SER A 45 -45.27 7.21 -8.46
C SER A 45 -45.51 6.85 -9.92
N ASN A 46 -44.47 6.83 -10.74
CA ASN A 46 -44.47 6.47 -12.15
C ASN A 46 -43.10 5.85 -12.51
N PRO A 47 -42.84 4.60 -12.08
CA PRO A 47 -41.55 3.95 -12.29
C PRO A 47 -41.21 3.78 -13.77
N ASP A 48 -42.19 3.60 -14.67
CA ASP A 48 -41.94 3.49 -16.11
C ASP A 48 -41.41 4.79 -16.72
N GLN A 49 -41.95 5.93 -16.28
CA GLN A 49 -41.42 7.23 -16.69
C GLN A 49 -40.01 7.45 -16.11
N ALA A 50 -39.78 7.07 -14.86
CA ALA A 50 -38.46 7.13 -14.24
C ALA A 50 -37.43 6.30 -15.03
N LEU A 51 -37.78 5.07 -15.42
CA LEU A 51 -36.95 4.19 -16.24
C LEU A 51 -36.65 4.79 -17.62
N LYS A 52 -37.65 5.37 -18.30
CA LYS A 52 -37.45 6.04 -19.60
C LYS A 52 -36.47 7.20 -19.50
N ILE A 53 -36.59 8.04 -18.46
CA ILE A 53 -35.67 9.17 -18.23
C ILE A 53 -34.27 8.65 -17.91
N ALA A 54 -34.16 7.62 -17.07
CA ALA A 54 -32.89 7.02 -16.69
C ALA A 54 -32.15 6.38 -17.88
N GLN A 55 -32.86 5.61 -18.71
CA GLN A 55 -32.30 5.03 -19.94
C GLN A 55 -31.83 6.10 -20.92
N TYR A 56 -32.59 7.19 -21.05
CA TYR A 56 -32.19 8.35 -21.86
C TYR A 56 -30.90 9.00 -21.33
N LEU A 57 -30.72 9.12 -20.01
CA LEU A 57 -29.46 9.61 -19.41
C LEU A 57 -28.29 8.66 -19.69
N LEU A 58 -28.48 7.34 -19.56
CA LEU A 58 -27.43 6.36 -19.85
C LEU A 58 -27.03 6.33 -21.33
N SER A 59 -27.97 6.60 -22.25
CA SER A 59 -27.68 6.62 -23.69
C SER A 59 -26.80 7.81 -24.15
N LYS A 60 -26.61 8.83 -23.30
CA LYS A 60 -25.79 9.99 -23.63
C LYS A 60 -24.31 9.65 -23.50
N THR A 61 -23.54 9.95 -24.55
CA THR A 61 -22.09 9.68 -24.64
C THR A 61 -21.23 10.47 -23.63
N SER A 62 -21.79 11.45 -22.94
CA SER A 62 -21.09 12.35 -22.00
C SER A 62 -21.42 12.08 -20.53
N THR A 63 -22.03 10.95 -20.18
CA THR A 63 -22.39 10.61 -18.80
C THR A 63 -21.16 10.15 -18.02
N SER A 64 -20.84 10.84 -16.93
CA SER A 64 -19.68 10.53 -16.09
C SER A 64 -19.89 9.22 -15.32
N ASN A 65 -18.82 8.59 -14.82
CA ASN A 65 -18.97 7.36 -14.04
C ASN A 65 -19.75 7.57 -12.73
N ASP A 66 -19.60 8.72 -12.08
CA ASP A 66 -20.42 9.12 -10.91
C ASP A 66 -21.91 9.29 -11.28
N GLU A 67 -22.21 9.84 -12.45
CA GLU A 67 -23.59 9.96 -12.90
C GLU A 67 -24.18 8.59 -13.25
N LYS A 68 -23.42 7.72 -13.93
CA LYS A 68 -23.84 6.34 -14.21
C LYS A 68 -24.13 5.58 -12.92
N ALA A 69 -23.26 5.71 -11.92
CA ALA A 69 -23.44 5.11 -10.60
C ALA A 69 -24.79 5.50 -9.97
N LYS A 70 -25.08 6.81 -9.97
CA LYS A 70 -26.33 7.34 -9.43
C LYS A 70 -27.55 6.86 -10.22
N VAL A 71 -27.48 6.92 -11.55
CA VAL A 71 -28.59 6.52 -12.42
C VAL A 71 -28.88 5.02 -12.32
N ASN A 72 -27.85 4.17 -12.24
CA ASN A 72 -28.02 2.73 -12.05
C ASN A 72 -28.71 2.41 -10.73
N TYR A 73 -28.32 3.05 -9.62
CA TYR A 73 -29.03 2.92 -8.36
C TYR A 73 -30.51 3.35 -8.50
N LEU A 74 -30.80 4.48 -9.15
CA LEU A 74 -32.17 4.94 -9.37
C LEU A 74 -33.00 3.98 -10.24
N ILE A 75 -32.40 3.37 -11.27
CA ILE A 75 -33.02 2.32 -12.08
C ILE A 75 -33.37 1.11 -11.22
N SER A 76 -32.45 0.68 -10.35
CA SER A 76 -32.72 -0.45 -9.45
C SER A 76 -33.93 -0.18 -8.55
N LYS A 77 -34.07 1.04 -8.03
CA LYS A 77 -35.25 1.43 -7.23
C LYS A 77 -36.53 1.38 -8.02
N ALA A 78 -36.52 1.84 -9.27
CA ALA A 78 -37.70 1.78 -10.13
C ALA A 78 -38.14 0.33 -10.38
N TYR A 79 -37.19 -0.59 -10.60
CA TYR A 79 -37.49 -2.01 -10.72
C TYR A 79 -37.99 -2.64 -9.41
N ILE A 80 -37.47 -2.23 -8.24
CA ILE A 80 -38.02 -2.63 -6.93
C ILE A 80 -39.50 -2.19 -6.81
N VAL A 81 -39.83 -0.97 -7.22
CA VAL A 81 -41.21 -0.46 -7.21
C VAL A 81 -42.10 -1.26 -8.17
N LYS A 82 -41.59 -1.67 -9.34
CA LYS A 82 -42.29 -2.57 -10.27
C LYS A 82 -42.34 -4.03 -9.80
N GLY A 83 -41.58 -4.41 -8.77
CA GLY A 83 -41.48 -5.81 -8.32
C GLY A 83 -40.62 -6.70 -9.21
N ASP A 84 -39.92 -6.14 -10.21
CA ASP A 84 -38.95 -6.88 -11.03
C ASP A 84 -37.61 -6.99 -10.29
N TYR A 85 -37.54 -7.98 -9.41
CA TYR A 85 -36.37 -8.20 -8.58
C TYR A 85 -35.16 -8.73 -9.35
N SER A 86 -35.35 -9.43 -10.47
CA SER A 86 -34.27 -9.88 -11.35
C SER A 86 -33.51 -8.67 -11.91
N SER A 87 -34.24 -7.75 -12.55
CA SER A 87 -33.65 -6.50 -13.07
C SER A 87 -33.09 -5.62 -11.96
N ALA A 88 -33.81 -5.47 -10.83
CA ALA A 88 -33.32 -4.68 -9.71
C ALA A 88 -31.98 -5.18 -9.19
N LEU A 89 -31.81 -6.50 -9.03
CA LEU A 89 -30.56 -7.10 -8.56
C LEU A 89 -29.41 -6.85 -9.54
N ASN A 90 -29.62 -6.99 -10.86
CA ASN A 90 -28.58 -6.70 -11.84
C ASN A 90 -28.00 -5.28 -11.62
N PHE A 91 -28.84 -4.26 -11.54
CA PHE A 91 -28.39 -2.88 -11.32
C PHE A 91 -27.80 -2.64 -9.93
N LEU A 92 -28.29 -3.31 -8.88
CA LEU A 92 -27.72 -3.22 -7.53
C LEU A 92 -26.31 -3.82 -7.45
N TYR A 93 -26.04 -4.90 -8.18
CA TYR A 93 -24.75 -5.57 -8.18
C TYR A 93 -23.74 -4.98 -9.19
N GLU A 94 -24.19 -4.20 -10.18
CA GLU A 94 -23.30 -3.37 -11.01
C GLU A 94 -22.51 -2.33 -10.19
N GLU A 95 -22.88 -2.04 -8.93
CA GLU A 95 -22.12 -1.14 -8.03
C GLU A 95 -20.62 -1.46 -8.00
N LYS A 96 -20.23 -2.73 -8.15
CA LYS A 96 -18.82 -3.12 -8.18
C LYS A 96 -17.98 -2.36 -9.22
N ASP A 97 -18.59 -1.96 -10.33
CA ASP A 97 -17.91 -1.24 -11.41
C ASP A 97 -17.79 0.27 -11.14
N TYR A 98 -18.55 0.79 -10.18
CA TYR A 98 -18.69 2.24 -9.95
C TYR A 98 -18.74 2.67 -8.48
N GLY A 99 -18.50 1.75 -7.54
CA GLY A 99 -18.63 1.97 -6.10
C GLY A 99 -17.73 3.10 -5.58
N ASP A 100 -16.55 3.26 -6.19
CA ASP A 100 -15.60 4.34 -5.88
C ASP A 100 -16.16 5.75 -6.12
N TYR A 101 -17.23 5.86 -6.92
CA TYR A 101 -17.87 7.14 -7.22
C TYR A 101 -19.09 7.43 -6.32
N LEU A 102 -19.52 6.48 -5.50
CA LEU A 102 -20.65 6.66 -4.59
C LEU A 102 -20.22 7.30 -3.28
N ASN A 103 -21.07 8.17 -2.74
CA ASN A 103 -20.91 8.61 -1.36
C ASN A 103 -21.33 7.49 -0.39
N GLU A 104 -20.85 7.55 0.84
CA GLU A 104 -21.10 6.48 1.82
C GLU A 104 -22.59 6.22 2.08
N GLU A 105 -23.42 7.26 2.04
CA GLU A 105 -24.87 7.17 2.21
C GLU A 105 -25.50 6.33 1.09
N LYS A 106 -25.12 6.54 -0.18
CA LYS A 106 -25.63 5.74 -1.31
C LYS A 106 -25.17 4.30 -1.28
N SER A 107 -23.93 4.03 -0.88
CA SER A 107 -23.50 2.63 -0.71
C SER A 107 -24.28 1.92 0.40
N ILE A 108 -24.67 2.64 1.47
CA ILE A 108 -25.57 2.10 2.50
C ILE A 108 -26.94 1.82 1.89
N ASP A 109 -27.49 2.75 1.12
CA ASP A 109 -28.77 2.58 0.46
C ASP A 109 -28.82 1.36 -0.47
N ILE A 110 -27.79 1.17 -1.29
CA ILE A 110 -27.68 0.01 -2.19
C ILE A 110 -27.62 -1.29 -1.38
N ALA A 111 -26.83 -1.32 -0.31
CA ALA A 111 -26.76 -2.48 0.57
C ALA A 111 -28.11 -2.79 1.25
N ILE A 112 -28.83 -1.77 1.72
CA ILE A 112 -30.18 -1.93 2.29
C ILE A 112 -31.19 -2.38 1.24
N ALA A 113 -31.11 -1.88 0.00
CA ALA A 113 -31.93 -2.33 -1.11
C ALA A 113 -31.66 -3.80 -1.46
N LYS A 114 -30.38 -4.24 -1.50
CA LYS A 114 -30.00 -5.66 -1.63
C LYS A 114 -30.61 -6.49 -0.51
N VAL A 115 -30.48 -6.06 0.75
CA VAL A 115 -31.09 -6.75 1.91
C VAL A 115 -32.60 -6.92 1.72
N ARG A 116 -33.31 -5.86 1.33
CA ARG A 116 -34.76 -5.89 1.14
C ARG A 116 -35.17 -6.88 0.06
N VAL A 117 -34.57 -6.79 -1.13
CA VAL A 117 -34.91 -7.67 -2.26
C VAL A 117 -34.62 -9.13 -1.90
N LEU A 118 -33.44 -9.41 -1.37
CA LEU A 118 -33.07 -10.76 -0.93
C LEU A 118 -33.99 -11.33 0.15
N ARG A 119 -34.47 -10.48 1.07
CA ARG A 119 -35.43 -10.88 2.12
C ARG A 119 -36.82 -11.22 1.53
N GLU A 120 -37.31 -10.43 0.58
CA GLU A 120 -38.57 -10.73 -0.13
C GLU A 120 -38.44 -12.06 -0.91
N LEU A 121 -37.29 -12.31 -1.55
CA LEU A 121 -36.97 -13.58 -2.22
C LEU A 121 -36.63 -14.75 -1.27
N SER A 122 -36.79 -14.57 0.04
CA SER A 122 -36.46 -15.57 1.07
C SER A 122 -35.01 -16.08 1.07
N LEU A 123 -34.07 -15.29 0.54
CA LEU A 123 -32.62 -15.49 0.62
C LEU A 123 -32.08 -14.90 1.93
N ASP A 124 -32.59 -15.44 3.04
CA ASP A 124 -32.37 -14.89 4.39
C ASP A 124 -30.90 -14.96 4.83
N LYS A 125 -30.18 -16.00 4.43
CA LYS A 125 -28.76 -16.16 4.78
C LYS A 125 -27.90 -15.07 4.12
N GLN A 126 -28.15 -14.81 2.84
CA GLN A 126 -27.40 -13.86 2.01
C GLN A 126 -27.66 -12.43 2.49
N SER A 127 -28.92 -12.06 2.67
CA SER A 127 -29.29 -10.74 3.20
C SER A 127 -28.79 -10.50 4.64
N LYS A 128 -28.88 -11.49 5.55
CA LYS A 128 -28.32 -11.35 6.91
C LYS A 128 -26.80 -11.16 6.90
N LYS A 129 -26.09 -11.75 5.94
CA LYS A 129 -24.65 -11.50 5.76
C LYS A 129 -24.39 -10.03 5.42
N ILE A 130 -25.20 -9.42 4.55
CA ILE A 130 -25.09 -7.99 4.22
C ILE A 130 -25.41 -7.11 5.44
N ILE A 131 -26.43 -7.47 6.23
CA ILE A 131 -26.72 -6.78 7.51
C ILE A 131 -25.49 -6.83 8.43
N GLN A 132 -24.83 -7.98 8.55
CA GLN A 132 -23.63 -8.11 9.38
C GLN A 132 -22.46 -7.25 8.86
N GLN A 133 -22.29 -7.11 7.54
CA GLN A 133 -21.32 -6.19 6.95
C GLN A 133 -21.64 -4.73 7.30
N LEU A 134 -22.92 -4.34 7.22
CA LEU A 134 -23.39 -3.00 7.60
C LEU A 134 -23.16 -2.71 9.10
N GLU A 135 -23.37 -3.70 9.98
CA GLU A 135 -23.07 -3.59 11.41
C GLU A 135 -21.57 -3.41 11.68
N ASN A 136 -20.71 -4.09 10.92
CA ASN A 136 -19.27 -3.87 11.01
C ASN A 136 -18.88 -2.48 10.52
N LYS A 137 -19.48 -2.00 9.42
CA LYS A 137 -19.30 -0.63 8.92
C LYS A 137 -19.73 0.41 9.96
N LEU A 138 -20.86 0.17 10.65
CA LEU A 138 -21.36 1.04 11.72
C LEU A 138 -20.36 1.25 12.86
N LYS A 139 -19.53 0.24 13.18
CA LYS A 139 -18.48 0.38 14.21
C LYS A 139 -17.40 1.38 13.80
N SER A 140 -17.06 1.45 12.52
CA SER A 140 -16.06 2.37 11.96
C SER A 140 -16.62 3.74 11.54
N THR A 141 -17.94 3.89 11.38
CA THR A 141 -18.55 5.17 10.97
C THR A 141 -18.44 6.23 12.06
N SER A 142 -17.68 7.29 11.75
CA SER A 142 -17.41 8.41 12.66
C SER A 142 -18.38 9.59 12.50
N ASP A 143 -18.96 9.77 11.31
CA ASP A 143 -19.98 10.81 11.07
C ASP A 143 -21.25 10.51 11.88
N GLY A 144 -21.60 11.40 12.81
CA GLY A 144 -22.73 11.19 13.71
C GLY A 144 -24.10 11.14 13.03
N LYS A 145 -24.30 11.86 11.91
CA LYS A 145 -25.56 11.84 11.16
C LYS A 145 -25.66 10.55 10.35
N LEU A 146 -24.59 10.20 9.64
CA LEU A 146 -24.54 8.96 8.84
C LEU A 146 -24.62 7.72 9.72
N ARG A 147 -23.99 7.75 10.90
CA ARG A 147 -24.07 6.68 11.90
C ARG A 147 -25.51 6.43 12.33
N LYS A 148 -26.28 7.49 12.64
CA LYS A 148 -27.69 7.40 13.03
C LYS A 148 -28.56 6.90 11.87
N TYR A 149 -28.29 7.36 10.65
CA TYR A 149 -28.94 6.86 9.44
C TYR A 149 -28.73 5.35 9.27
N LEU A 150 -27.47 4.91 9.29
CA LEU A 150 -27.08 3.51 9.15
C LEU A 150 -27.68 2.63 10.27
N GLU A 151 -27.56 3.07 11.52
CA GLU A 151 -28.13 2.39 12.68
C GLU A 151 -29.65 2.20 12.53
N THR A 152 -30.36 3.25 12.14
CA THR A 152 -31.82 3.22 11.96
C THR A 152 -32.21 2.28 10.81
N SER A 153 -31.50 2.35 9.69
CA SER A 153 -31.73 1.46 8.54
C SER A 153 -31.52 -0.02 8.89
N ILE A 154 -30.45 -0.35 9.63
CA ILE A 154 -30.20 -1.72 10.12
C ILE A 154 -31.34 -2.18 11.05
N THR A 155 -31.82 -1.32 11.93
CA THR A 155 -32.90 -1.65 12.87
C THR A 155 -34.22 -1.93 12.18
N VAL A 156 -34.55 -1.17 11.13
CA VAL A 156 -35.72 -1.45 10.28
C VAL A 156 -35.63 -2.85 9.69
N GLU A 157 -34.48 -3.22 9.12
CA GLU A 157 -34.32 -4.56 8.52
C GLU A 157 -34.32 -5.69 9.56
N LYS A 158 -33.69 -5.50 10.72
CA LYS A 158 -33.74 -6.46 11.83
C LYS A 158 -35.15 -6.64 12.41
N ALA A 159 -35.94 -5.58 12.47
CA ALA A 159 -37.34 -5.68 12.90
C ALA A 159 -38.20 -6.43 11.89
N ASN A 160 -37.97 -6.25 10.59
CA ASN A 160 -38.63 -7.06 9.58
C ASN A 160 -38.28 -8.55 9.69
N TYR A 161 -37.02 -8.88 10.02
CA TYR A 161 -36.66 -10.26 10.37
C TYR A 161 -37.36 -10.76 11.63
N SER A 162 -37.50 -9.90 12.64
CA SER A 162 -38.22 -10.25 13.87
C SER A 162 -39.70 -10.55 13.59
N LEU A 163 -40.32 -9.85 12.63
CA LEU A 163 -41.68 -10.16 12.15
C LEU A 163 -41.71 -11.52 11.45
N LYS A 164 -40.80 -11.77 10.49
CA LYS A 164 -40.71 -13.03 9.73
C LYS A 164 -40.47 -14.24 10.64
N GLU A 165 -39.67 -14.09 11.69
CA GLU A 165 -39.33 -15.13 12.66
C GLU A 165 -40.31 -15.23 13.84
N ASN A 166 -41.40 -14.44 13.83
CA ASN A 166 -42.38 -14.35 14.91
C ASN A 166 -41.78 -13.98 16.29
N LYS A 167 -40.69 -13.20 16.30
CA LYS A 167 -40.00 -12.65 17.48
C LYS A 167 -40.40 -11.19 17.73
N VAL A 168 -41.71 -10.93 17.74
CA VAL A 168 -42.27 -9.56 17.75
C VAL A 168 -41.75 -8.70 18.92
N LYS A 169 -41.59 -9.29 20.12
CA LYS A 169 -41.08 -8.58 21.30
C LYS A 169 -39.64 -8.08 21.13
N GLU A 170 -38.79 -8.84 20.43
CA GLU A 170 -37.42 -8.43 20.11
C GLU A 170 -37.46 -7.22 19.17
N GLY A 171 -38.28 -7.28 18.11
CA GLY A 171 -38.48 -6.17 17.17
C GLY A 171 -38.96 -4.88 17.83
N ILE A 172 -39.95 -4.97 18.74
CA ILE A 172 -40.43 -3.81 19.51
C ILE A 172 -39.32 -3.24 20.41
N THR A 173 -38.52 -4.11 21.03
CA THR A 173 -37.41 -3.70 21.90
C THR A 173 -36.34 -2.95 21.10
N LEU A 174 -36.03 -3.40 19.87
CA LEU A 174 -35.10 -2.70 18.98
C LEU A 174 -35.55 -1.26 18.71
N PHE A 175 -36.82 -1.07 18.36
CA PHE A 175 -37.38 0.26 18.09
C PHE A 175 -37.39 1.15 19.34
N LYS A 176 -37.76 0.59 20.51
CA LYS A 176 -37.77 1.32 21.78
C LYS A 176 -36.39 1.82 22.18
N ASN A 177 -35.36 0.98 22.01
CA ASN A 177 -33.99 1.32 22.39
C ASN A 177 -33.37 2.42 21.51
N GLN A 178 -33.87 2.57 20.27
CA GLN A 178 -33.32 3.52 19.31
C GLN A 178 -34.20 4.73 19.02
N GLU A 179 -35.36 4.88 19.69
CA GLU A 179 -36.35 5.91 19.36
C GLU A 179 -35.77 7.33 19.32
N LEU A 180 -34.88 7.68 20.26
CA LEU A 180 -34.20 8.98 20.29
C LEU A 180 -33.22 9.16 19.12
N SER A 181 -32.38 8.15 18.85
CA SER A 181 -31.38 8.16 17.76
C SER A 181 -32.07 8.24 16.39
N ALA A 182 -33.14 7.46 16.22
CA ALA A 182 -33.95 7.39 15.00
C ALA A 182 -34.62 8.74 14.69
N ASN A 183 -35.23 9.39 15.69
CA ASN A 183 -35.94 10.66 15.48
C ASN A 183 -35.08 11.76 14.83
N GLU A 184 -33.77 11.75 15.02
CA GLU A 184 -32.87 12.69 14.35
C GLU A 184 -32.59 12.31 12.89
N ALA A 185 -32.34 11.03 12.61
CA ALA A 185 -32.12 10.54 11.25
C ALA A 185 -33.37 10.71 10.36
N LEU A 186 -34.54 10.38 10.91
CA LEU A 186 -35.82 10.37 10.20
C LEU A 186 -36.26 11.77 9.75
N LYS A 187 -35.83 12.84 10.44
CA LYS A 187 -36.10 14.23 10.01
C LYS A 187 -35.51 14.57 8.65
N THR A 188 -34.38 13.96 8.30
CA THR A 188 -33.66 14.25 7.05
C THR A 188 -33.87 13.20 5.97
N ALA A 189 -34.28 11.98 6.33
CA ALA A 189 -34.44 10.85 5.41
C ALA A 189 -35.91 10.42 5.31
N LYS A 190 -36.66 11.05 4.39
CA LYS A 190 -38.12 10.85 4.24
C LYS A 190 -38.50 9.40 3.93
N GLU A 191 -37.75 8.73 3.06
CA GLU A 191 -38.04 7.34 2.69
C GLU A 191 -37.78 6.38 3.86
N LEU A 192 -36.69 6.61 4.60
CA LEU A 192 -36.41 5.87 5.83
C LEU A 192 -37.49 6.12 6.91
N GLU A 193 -38.02 7.34 7.01
CA GLU A 193 -39.14 7.67 7.91
C GLU A 193 -40.38 6.83 7.60
N LEU A 194 -40.74 6.70 6.33
CA LEU A 194 -41.89 5.89 5.93
C LEU A 194 -41.65 4.39 6.20
N ASN A 195 -40.47 3.87 5.85
CA ASN A 195 -40.11 2.47 6.10
C ASN A 195 -40.13 2.15 7.61
N TYR A 196 -39.64 3.08 8.43
CA TYR A 196 -39.67 2.96 9.89
C TYR A 196 -41.10 2.93 10.43
N LEU A 197 -41.97 3.85 9.99
CA LEU A 197 -43.37 3.89 10.43
C LEU A 197 -44.12 2.63 10.01
N ILE A 198 -43.98 2.20 8.75
CA ILE A 198 -44.65 0.99 8.24
C ILE A 198 -44.20 -0.24 9.03
N THR A 199 -42.89 -0.41 9.25
CA THR A 199 -42.34 -1.53 10.03
C THR A 199 -42.82 -1.48 11.49
N LYS A 200 -42.84 -0.29 12.12
CA LYS A 200 -43.40 -0.10 13.47
C LYS A 200 -44.87 -0.50 13.49
N GLY A 201 -45.67 -0.05 12.53
CA GLY A 201 -47.08 -0.41 12.42
C GLY A 201 -47.30 -1.93 12.35
N GLN A 202 -46.50 -2.63 11.54
CA GLN A 202 -46.54 -4.09 11.43
C GLN A 202 -46.18 -4.81 12.74
N LEU A 203 -45.16 -4.34 13.47
CA LEU A 203 -44.85 -4.85 14.82
C LEU A 203 -46.02 -4.70 15.79
N PHE A 204 -46.75 -3.59 15.73
CA PHE A 204 -47.90 -3.35 16.59
C PHE A 204 -49.12 -4.19 16.20
N ILE A 205 -49.35 -4.45 14.90
CA ILE A 205 -50.31 -5.47 14.44
C ILE A 205 -49.96 -6.82 15.06
N ALA A 206 -48.71 -7.27 14.89
CA ALA A 206 -48.26 -8.58 15.34
C ALA A 206 -48.29 -8.72 16.87
N ASN A 207 -48.19 -7.61 17.62
CA ASN A 207 -48.34 -7.57 19.07
C ASN A 207 -49.79 -7.31 19.53
N ASN A 208 -50.77 -7.39 18.62
CA ASN A 208 -52.19 -7.16 18.87
C ASN A 208 -52.54 -5.78 19.48
N ASN A 209 -51.67 -4.78 19.28
CA ASN A 209 -51.92 -3.40 19.71
C ASN A 209 -52.46 -2.59 18.53
N LEU A 210 -53.72 -2.86 18.17
CA LEU A 210 -54.37 -2.37 16.96
C LEU A 210 -54.57 -0.84 16.96
N ALA A 211 -54.83 -0.23 18.11
CA ALA A 211 -55.07 1.22 18.20
C ALA A 211 -53.81 2.03 17.86
N GLU A 212 -52.66 1.63 18.38
CA GLU A 212 -51.38 2.27 18.05
C GLU A 212 -50.96 1.96 16.61
N ALA A 213 -51.19 0.72 16.12
CA ALA A 213 -50.95 0.39 14.72
C ALA A 213 -51.75 1.29 13.77
N GLU A 214 -53.05 1.46 14.03
CA GLU A 214 -53.94 2.34 13.25
C GLU A 214 -53.40 3.76 13.17
N LYS A 215 -53.03 4.34 14.33
CA LYS A 215 -52.46 5.68 14.44
C LYS A 215 -51.15 5.82 13.65
N ILE A 216 -50.29 4.81 13.69
CA ILE A 216 -49.01 4.81 12.96
C ILE A 216 -49.25 4.79 11.45
N PHE A 217 -50.12 3.91 10.93
CA PHE A 217 -50.43 3.87 9.50
C PHE A 217 -51.13 5.13 9.01
N GLN A 218 -52.07 5.67 9.78
CA GLN A 218 -52.68 6.98 9.49
C GLN A 218 -51.63 8.09 9.44
N SER A 219 -50.68 8.11 10.39
CA SER A 219 -49.58 9.07 10.36
C SER A 219 -48.68 8.91 9.14
N ALA A 220 -48.43 7.68 8.67
CA ALA A 220 -47.65 7.43 7.46
C ALA A 220 -48.38 7.96 6.21
N ILE A 221 -49.68 7.68 6.09
CA ILE A 221 -50.53 8.16 4.99
C ILE A 221 -50.61 9.70 5.00
N ASP A 222 -50.82 10.31 6.17
CA ASP A 222 -50.85 11.77 6.34
C ASP A 222 -49.53 12.42 5.92
N LYS A 223 -48.39 11.81 6.26
CA LYS A 223 -47.08 12.31 5.85
C LYS A 223 -46.91 12.25 4.34
N ILE A 224 -47.33 11.16 3.70
CA ILE A 224 -47.26 11.02 2.23
C ILE A 224 -48.13 12.09 1.56
N ASN A 225 -49.36 12.29 2.05
CA ASN A 225 -50.29 13.27 1.50
C ASN A 225 -49.83 14.73 1.72
N LYS A 226 -49.31 15.06 2.91
CA LYS A 226 -48.87 16.44 3.26
C LYS A 226 -47.57 16.86 2.58
N GLN A 227 -46.65 15.93 2.35
CA GLN A 227 -45.31 16.28 1.89
C GLN A 227 -45.21 16.52 0.37
N ASN A 228 -46.31 16.42 -0.40
CA ASN A 228 -46.29 16.29 -1.86
C ASN A 228 -45.26 15.24 -2.32
N ALA A 229 -44.93 14.27 -1.45
CA ALA A 229 -43.77 13.39 -1.63
C ALA A 229 -43.97 12.39 -2.75
N ASN A 230 -45.16 12.34 -3.35
CA ASN A 230 -45.58 11.45 -4.42
C ASN A 230 -44.94 10.06 -4.26
N ASN A 231 -45.09 9.48 -3.06
CA ASN A 231 -44.58 8.15 -2.73
C ASN A 231 -45.76 7.19 -2.65
N ILE A 232 -46.35 6.91 -3.82
CA ILE A 232 -47.48 6.03 -3.97
C ILE A 232 -47.07 4.59 -3.60
N TYR A 233 -45.82 4.19 -3.85
CA TYR A 233 -45.29 2.89 -3.44
C TYR A 233 -45.42 2.65 -1.93
N SER A 234 -44.85 3.52 -1.07
CA SER A 234 -45.01 3.39 0.39
C SER A 234 -46.45 3.62 0.85
N LYS A 235 -47.28 4.34 0.08
CA LYS A 235 -48.71 4.52 0.37
C LYS A 235 -49.45 3.19 0.26
N ILE A 236 -49.14 2.35 -0.73
CA ILE A 236 -49.73 1.02 -0.88
C ILE A 236 -49.48 0.19 0.37
N ASP A 237 -48.24 0.13 0.85
CA ASP A 237 -47.89 -0.62 2.06
C ASP A 237 -48.61 -0.08 3.31
N ALA A 238 -48.71 1.24 3.43
CA ALA A 238 -49.41 1.87 4.55
C ALA A 238 -50.94 1.63 4.50
N LEU A 239 -51.55 1.69 3.32
CA LEU A 239 -52.96 1.34 3.10
C LEU A 239 -53.23 -0.13 3.40
N ASN A 240 -52.34 -1.03 2.96
CA ASN A 240 -52.45 -2.46 3.24
C ASN A 240 -52.31 -2.76 4.74
N GLY A 241 -51.37 -2.10 5.43
CA GLY A 241 -51.23 -2.19 6.88
C GLY A 241 -52.47 -1.69 7.62
N LEU A 242 -53.03 -0.55 7.22
CA LEU A 242 -54.28 -0.02 7.78
C LEU A 242 -55.47 -0.95 7.50
N ALA A 243 -55.55 -1.53 6.29
CA ALA A 243 -56.56 -2.52 5.94
C ALA A 243 -56.49 -3.77 6.83
N GLN A 244 -55.29 -4.27 7.13
CA GLN A 244 -55.11 -5.37 8.10
C GLN A 244 -55.60 -5.00 9.50
N VAL A 245 -55.28 -3.79 9.98
CA VAL A 245 -55.77 -3.31 11.28
C VAL A 245 -57.30 -3.25 11.31
N LEU A 246 -57.93 -2.66 10.29
CA LEU A 246 -59.39 -2.55 10.22
C LEU A 246 -60.07 -3.90 10.08
N PHE A 247 -59.47 -4.83 9.35
CA PHE A 247 -59.93 -6.22 9.27
C PHE A 247 -59.91 -6.89 10.65
N LEU A 248 -58.83 -6.76 11.42
CA LEU A 248 -58.72 -7.29 12.78
C LEU A 248 -59.70 -6.63 13.76
N LYS A 249 -60.01 -5.34 13.55
CA LYS A 249 -61.06 -4.61 14.29
C LYS A 249 -62.48 -4.93 13.82
N LYS A 250 -62.63 -5.80 12.81
CA LYS A 250 -63.92 -6.20 12.20
C LYS A 250 -64.65 -5.07 11.47
N GLU A 251 -63.93 -4.04 11.05
CA GLU A 251 -64.45 -2.90 10.27
C GLU A 251 -64.39 -3.19 8.76
N TYR A 252 -64.94 -4.33 8.34
CA TYR A 252 -64.73 -4.93 7.00
C TYR A 252 -65.15 -4.03 5.82
N ASN A 253 -66.18 -3.20 6.00
CA ASN A 253 -66.63 -2.27 4.94
C ASN A 253 -65.56 -1.22 4.61
N LYS A 254 -64.77 -0.77 5.58
CA LYS A 254 -63.71 0.22 5.36
C LYS A 254 -62.50 -0.39 4.64
N VAL A 255 -62.26 -1.69 4.83
CA VAL A 255 -61.17 -2.43 4.18
C VAL A 255 -61.32 -2.42 2.66
N VAL A 256 -62.55 -2.53 2.14
CA VAL A 256 -62.83 -2.55 0.69
C VAL A 256 -62.31 -1.29 0.01
N ALA A 257 -62.60 -0.10 0.57
CA ALA A 257 -62.16 1.16 -0.02
C ALA A 257 -60.62 1.28 -0.08
N LEU A 258 -59.95 0.96 1.04
CA LEU A 258 -58.48 1.06 1.13
C LEU A 258 -57.77 0.08 0.21
N THR A 259 -58.25 -1.16 0.14
CA THR A 259 -57.64 -2.20 -0.69
C THR A 259 -57.87 -1.97 -2.18
N ASN A 260 -59.03 -1.42 -2.57
CA ASN A 260 -59.27 -1.02 -3.96
C ASN A 260 -58.35 0.12 -4.39
N GLU A 261 -58.16 1.14 -3.54
CA GLU A 261 -57.20 2.22 -3.82
C GLU A 261 -55.77 1.68 -3.97
N ALA A 262 -55.34 0.81 -3.06
CA ALA A 262 -54.03 0.18 -3.11
C ALA A 262 -53.86 -0.68 -4.38
N MET A 263 -54.88 -1.45 -4.76
CA MET A 263 -54.85 -2.35 -5.93
C MET A 263 -54.65 -1.59 -7.24
N ILE A 264 -55.36 -0.47 -7.43
CA ILE A 264 -55.22 0.37 -8.64
C ILE A 264 -53.77 0.80 -8.85
N HIS A 265 -53.08 1.19 -7.77
CA HIS A 265 -51.70 1.60 -7.84
C HIS A 265 -50.73 0.42 -8.04
N ALA A 266 -50.98 -0.72 -7.39
CA ALA A 266 -50.19 -1.93 -7.57
C ALA A 266 -50.27 -2.50 -9.00
N GLU A 267 -51.47 -2.48 -9.61
CA GLU A 267 -51.68 -2.85 -11.01
C GLU A 267 -50.98 -1.89 -11.96
N ARG A 268 -51.07 -0.57 -11.70
CA ARG A 268 -50.37 0.45 -12.50
C ARG A 268 -48.85 0.28 -12.45
N PHE A 269 -48.30 -0.22 -11.33
CA PHE A 269 -46.87 -0.52 -11.22
C PHE A 269 -46.49 -1.87 -11.81
N GLU A 270 -47.45 -2.69 -12.23
CA GLU A 270 -47.24 -4.07 -12.66
C GLU A 270 -46.55 -4.91 -11.57
N ASN A 271 -46.74 -4.55 -10.29
CA ASN A 271 -46.06 -5.18 -9.17
C ASN A 271 -46.86 -6.37 -8.63
N LEU A 272 -46.51 -7.57 -9.08
CA LEU A 272 -47.18 -8.82 -8.69
C LEU A 272 -47.10 -9.10 -7.17
N PHE A 273 -45.97 -8.79 -6.52
CA PHE A 273 -45.82 -8.95 -5.07
C PHE A 273 -46.84 -8.11 -4.28
N LEU A 274 -47.04 -6.84 -4.69
CA LEU A 274 -48.02 -5.96 -4.06
C LEU A 274 -49.45 -6.40 -4.38
N GLN A 275 -49.73 -6.75 -5.63
CA GLN A 275 -51.06 -7.25 -6.03
C GLN A 275 -51.43 -8.50 -5.23
N LEU A 276 -50.51 -9.45 -5.05
CA LEU A 276 -50.74 -10.67 -4.27
C LEU A 276 -51.08 -10.34 -2.81
N LYS A 277 -50.27 -9.48 -2.15
CA LYS A 277 -50.49 -9.02 -0.77
C LYS A 277 -51.88 -8.37 -0.59
N ILE A 278 -52.32 -7.57 -1.56
CA ILE A 278 -53.63 -6.90 -1.52
C ILE A 278 -54.78 -7.88 -1.83
N SER A 279 -54.62 -8.77 -2.80
CA SER A 279 -55.62 -9.79 -3.12
C SER A 279 -55.87 -10.76 -1.96
N GLU A 280 -54.84 -11.07 -1.18
CA GLU A 280 -54.96 -11.89 0.03
C GLU A 280 -55.91 -11.25 1.05
N ILE A 281 -55.72 -9.96 1.38
CA ILE A 281 -56.58 -9.25 2.35
C ILE A 281 -57.98 -9.03 1.79
N GLN A 282 -58.12 -8.76 0.48
CA GLN A 282 -59.43 -8.65 -0.17
C GLN A 282 -60.21 -9.96 -0.07
N SER A 283 -59.58 -11.10 -0.39
CA SER A 283 -60.19 -12.43 -0.29
C SER A 283 -60.68 -12.69 1.14
N LYS A 284 -59.80 -12.52 2.13
CA LYS A 284 -60.15 -12.69 3.56
C LYS A 284 -61.30 -11.77 3.99
N ASN A 285 -61.30 -10.51 3.52
CA ASN A 285 -62.32 -9.53 3.88
C ASN A 285 -63.69 -9.83 3.27
N TYR A 286 -63.76 -10.20 1.98
CA TYR A 286 -65.03 -10.57 1.35
C TYR A 286 -65.62 -11.84 1.94
N LEU A 287 -64.77 -12.81 2.32
CA LEU A 287 -65.22 -13.98 3.08
C LEU A 287 -65.84 -13.56 4.42
N ALA A 288 -65.22 -12.64 5.16
CA ALA A 288 -65.73 -12.14 6.43
C ALA A 288 -67.03 -11.31 6.28
N LEU A 289 -67.23 -10.67 5.13
CA LEU A 289 -68.48 -9.98 4.76
C LEU A 289 -69.61 -10.94 4.32
N ASN A 290 -69.31 -12.22 4.12
CA ASN A 290 -70.19 -13.19 3.42
C ASN A 290 -70.54 -12.77 1.98
N ASP A 291 -69.67 -12.00 1.33
CA ASP A 291 -69.78 -11.63 -0.08
C ASP A 291 -69.09 -12.69 -0.93
N PHE A 292 -69.79 -13.81 -1.16
CA PHE A 292 -69.21 -14.98 -1.83
C PHE A 292 -68.81 -14.72 -3.29
N ASP A 293 -69.50 -13.80 -3.97
CA ASP A 293 -69.20 -13.46 -5.37
C ASP A 293 -67.87 -12.73 -5.46
N ASN A 294 -67.65 -11.71 -4.62
CA ASN A 294 -66.39 -10.99 -4.61
C ASN A 294 -65.26 -11.77 -3.94
N TYR A 295 -65.58 -12.63 -2.96
CA TYR A 295 -64.63 -13.60 -2.43
C TYR A 295 -64.10 -14.52 -3.53
N LYS A 296 -64.98 -15.12 -4.33
CA LYS A 296 -64.56 -16.01 -5.43
C LYS A 296 -63.64 -15.27 -6.40
N LYS A 297 -63.99 -14.04 -6.82
CA LYS A 297 -63.15 -13.23 -7.72
C LYS A 297 -61.78 -12.92 -7.11
N ALA A 298 -61.74 -12.42 -5.87
CA ALA A 298 -60.50 -12.05 -5.20
C ALA A 298 -59.61 -13.28 -4.94
N ASN A 299 -60.21 -14.41 -4.59
CA ASN A 299 -59.51 -15.65 -4.31
C ASN A 299 -58.95 -16.30 -5.59
N THR A 300 -59.70 -16.26 -6.70
CA THR A 300 -59.20 -16.68 -8.02
C THR A 300 -58.01 -15.81 -8.43
N LYS A 301 -58.15 -14.48 -8.34
CA LYS A 301 -57.05 -13.55 -8.64
C LYS A 301 -55.81 -13.82 -7.76
N PHE A 302 -55.99 -14.10 -6.48
CA PHE A 302 -54.90 -14.46 -5.57
C PHE A 302 -54.11 -15.68 -6.07
N PHE A 303 -54.78 -16.76 -6.45
CA PHE A 303 -54.09 -17.97 -6.95
C PHE A 303 -53.44 -17.78 -8.33
N GLU A 304 -54.07 -17.00 -9.22
CA GLU A 304 -53.47 -16.63 -10.51
C GLU A 304 -52.17 -15.83 -10.30
N LEU A 305 -52.23 -14.79 -9.48
CA LEU A 305 -51.06 -13.97 -9.12
C LEU A 305 -49.98 -14.79 -8.42
N GLN A 306 -50.35 -15.72 -7.54
CA GLN A 306 -49.40 -16.60 -6.87
C GLN A 306 -48.62 -17.45 -7.88
N THR A 307 -49.33 -18.04 -8.85
CA THR A 307 -48.73 -18.89 -9.89
C THR A 307 -47.81 -18.07 -10.80
N GLU A 308 -48.22 -16.85 -11.17
CA GLU A 308 -47.39 -15.95 -11.99
C GLU A 308 -46.15 -15.48 -11.23
N LEU A 309 -46.31 -15.11 -9.97
CA LEU A 309 -45.24 -14.66 -9.10
C LEU A 309 -44.17 -15.72 -8.85
N GLU A 310 -44.55 -16.99 -8.68
CA GLU A 310 -43.61 -18.09 -8.47
C GLU A 310 -42.57 -18.16 -9.60
N ASN A 311 -42.96 -17.95 -10.86
CA ASN A 311 -42.01 -17.94 -11.98
C ASN A 311 -41.04 -16.75 -11.90
N GLN A 312 -41.54 -15.56 -11.59
CA GLN A 312 -40.72 -14.35 -11.47
C GLN A 312 -39.77 -14.43 -10.26
N GLU A 313 -40.21 -15.00 -9.15
CA GLU A 313 -39.37 -15.28 -7.99
C GLU A 313 -38.23 -16.25 -8.32
N GLN A 314 -38.53 -17.36 -9.02
CA GLN A 314 -37.49 -18.32 -9.41
C GLN A 314 -36.43 -17.68 -10.31
N GLU A 315 -36.84 -16.84 -11.26
CA GLU A 315 -35.90 -16.09 -12.10
C GLU A 315 -35.01 -15.17 -11.23
N ALA A 316 -35.62 -14.36 -10.36
CA ALA A 316 -34.90 -13.44 -9.50
C ALA A 316 -33.96 -14.16 -8.51
N ILE A 317 -34.35 -15.33 -8.00
CA ILE A 317 -33.52 -16.19 -7.15
C ILE A 317 -32.30 -16.68 -7.94
N ASN A 318 -32.49 -17.19 -9.16
CA ASN A 318 -31.39 -17.64 -10.02
C ASN A 318 -30.43 -16.49 -10.36
N THR A 319 -30.96 -15.34 -10.75
CA THR A 319 -30.19 -14.11 -10.97
C THR A 319 -29.39 -13.73 -9.73
N SER A 320 -30.01 -13.77 -8.54
CA SER A 320 -29.32 -13.50 -7.28
C SER A 320 -28.16 -14.47 -7.03
N TYR A 321 -28.33 -15.77 -7.26
CA TYR A 321 -27.27 -16.75 -7.03
C TYR A 321 -26.09 -16.53 -7.99
N ASN A 322 -26.37 -16.23 -9.26
CA ASN A 322 -25.34 -15.93 -10.25
C ASN A 322 -24.54 -14.67 -9.84
N LEU A 323 -25.23 -13.56 -9.55
CA LEU A 323 -24.58 -12.30 -9.16
C LEU A 323 -23.74 -12.43 -7.88
N ILE A 324 -24.27 -13.15 -6.88
CA ILE A 324 -23.54 -13.40 -5.64
C ILE A 324 -22.32 -14.30 -5.90
N SER A 325 -22.46 -15.32 -6.75
CA SER A 325 -21.34 -16.19 -7.14
C SER A 325 -20.26 -15.41 -7.89
N ASP A 326 -20.65 -14.51 -8.78
CA ASP A 326 -19.73 -13.64 -9.52
C ASP A 326 -18.97 -12.72 -8.55
N GLU A 327 -19.66 -12.11 -7.59
CA GLU A 327 -19.03 -11.28 -6.55
C GLU A 327 -18.05 -12.09 -5.69
N TYR A 328 -18.37 -13.33 -5.34
CA TYR A 328 -17.44 -14.21 -4.62
C TYR A 328 -16.20 -14.56 -5.45
N THR A 329 -16.40 -14.87 -6.72
CA THR A 329 -15.32 -15.25 -7.64
C THR A 329 -14.35 -14.07 -7.81
N GLU A 330 -14.88 -12.88 -8.04
CA GLU A 330 -14.10 -11.66 -8.19
C GLU A 330 -13.36 -11.26 -6.90
N ASN A 331 -14.01 -11.38 -5.73
CA ASN A 331 -13.33 -11.15 -4.45
C ASN A 331 -12.20 -12.16 -4.19
N TYR A 332 -12.40 -13.42 -4.56
CA TYR A 332 -11.36 -14.44 -4.46
C TYR A 332 -10.18 -14.13 -5.38
N GLU A 333 -10.43 -13.76 -6.63
CA GLU A 333 -9.38 -13.34 -7.59
C GLU A 333 -8.61 -12.12 -7.08
N ASN A 334 -9.30 -11.13 -6.51
CA ASN A 334 -8.68 -9.95 -5.93
C ASN A 334 -7.82 -10.26 -4.70
N ASP A 335 -8.26 -11.17 -3.83
CA ASP A 335 -7.47 -11.61 -2.68
C ASP A 335 -6.26 -12.47 -3.11
N GLU A 336 -6.41 -13.28 -4.15
CA GLU A 336 -5.30 -14.01 -4.76
C GLU A 336 -4.27 -13.04 -5.37
N ALA A 337 -4.72 -12.01 -6.09
CA ALA A 337 -3.86 -10.97 -6.65
C ALA A 337 -3.04 -10.25 -5.55
N LYS A 338 -3.67 -9.88 -4.43
CA LYS A 338 -2.97 -9.29 -3.28
C LYS A 338 -1.88 -10.20 -2.72
N TYR A 339 -2.13 -11.52 -2.68
CA TYR A 339 -1.13 -12.48 -2.22
C TYR A 339 0.08 -12.53 -3.15
N TYR A 340 -0.13 -12.51 -4.47
CA TYR A 340 0.97 -12.41 -5.44
C TYR A 340 1.73 -11.08 -5.33
N ASP A 341 1.05 -9.96 -5.12
CA ASP A 341 1.70 -8.66 -4.90
C ASP A 341 2.64 -8.68 -3.70
N ILE A 342 2.20 -9.28 -2.57
CA ILE A 342 3.05 -9.46 -1.38
C ILE A 342 4.27 -10.34 -1.70
N ILE A 343 4.09 -11.43 -2.44
CA ILE A 343 5.19 -12.31 -2.87
C ILE A 343 6.18 -11.55 -3.75
N TYR A 344 5.71 -10.75 -4.71
CA TYR A 344 6.58 -9.97 -5.59
C TYR A 344 7.37 -8.90 -4.83
N ILE A 345 6.74 -8.24 -3.85
CA ILE A 345 7.43 -7.31 -2.95
C ILE A 345 8.53 -8.03 -2.16
N PHE A 346 8.22 -9.21 -1.60
CA PHE A 346 9.20 -10.02 -0.86
C PHE A 346 10.37 -10.47 -1.75
N LEU A 347 10.08 -10.99 -2.95
CA LEU A 347 11.10 -11.37 -3.93
C LEU A 347 11.99 -10.17 -4.32
N GLY A 348 11.38 -9.00 -4.52
CA GLY A 348 12.11 -7.75 -4.77
C GLY A 348 13.08 -7.42 -3.63
N LEU A 349 12.64 -7.52 -2.37
CA LEU A 349 13.49 -7.30 -1.20
C LEU A 349 14.64 -8.31 -1.10
N VAL A 350 14.39 -9.60 -1.41
CA VAL A 350 15.43 -10.64 -1.43
C VAL A 350 16.48 -10.34 -2.50
N ILE A 351 16.06 -9.93 -3.71
CA ILE A 351 16.97 -9.53 -4.78
C ILE A 351 17.82 -8.33 -4.36
N ILE A 352 17.21 -7.32 -3.73
CA ILE A 352 17.93 -6.14 -3.22
C ILE A 352 18.96 -6.55 -2.17
N ALA A 353 18.60 -7.42 -1.23
CA ALA A 353 19.52 -7.93 -0.21
C ALA A 353 20.67 -8.73 -0.83
N ALA A 354 20.40 -9.55 -1.85
CA ALA A 354 21.41 -10.29 -2.59
C ALA A 354 22.38 -9.35 -3.35
N LEU A 355 21.88 -8.29 -3.97
CA LEU A 355 22.70 -7.27 -4.64
C LEU A 355 23.59 -6.50 -3.65
N ILE A 356 23.05 -6.15 -2.48
CA ILE A 356 23.83 -5.52 -1.39
C ILE A 356 24.92 -6.47 -0.92
N GLY A 357 24.58 -7.74 -0.65
CA GLY A 357 25.54 -8.77 -0.26
C GLY A 357 26.64 -8.97 -1.31
N PHE A 358 26.28 -9.03 -2.59
CA PHE A 358 27.21 -9.13 -3.70
C PHE A 358 28.15 -7.92 -3.78
N PHE A 359 27.64 -6.71 -3.58
CA PHE A 359 28.45 -5.49 -3.53
C PHE A 359 29.49 -5.52 -2.39
N PHE A 360 29.08 -5.92 -1.19
CA PHE A 360 30.01 -6.07 -0.05
C PHE A 360 31.05 -7.18 -0.29
N TRP A 361 30.63 -8.30 -0.88
CA TRP A 361 31.53 -9.39 -1.24
C TRP A 361 32.57 -8.95 -2.26
N GLN A 362 32.16 -8.23 -3.32
CA GLN A 362 33.09 -7.65 -4.29
C GLN A 362 34.12 -6.71 -3.62
N LYS A 363 33.65 -5.81 -2.74
CA LYS A 363 34.55 -4.89 -2.01
C LYS A 363 35.56 -5.66 -1.15
N THR A 364 35.15 -6.76 -0.55
CA THR A 364 36.01 -7.64 0.26
C THR A 364 37.05 -8.36 -0.60
N LEU A 365 36.66 -8.88 -1.76
CA LEU A 365 37.60 -9.49 -2.72
C LEU A 365 38.65 -8.49 -3.23
N GLN A 366 38.25 -7.25 -3.53
CA GLN A 366 39.19 -6.20 -3.93
C GLN A 366 40.20 -5.87 -2.83
N ARG A 367 39.77 -5.84 -1.56
CA ARG A 367 40.66 -5.64 -0.41
C ARG A 367 41.69 -6.78 -0.29
N LYS A 368 41.26 -8.04 -0.44
CA LYS A 368 42.17 -9.21 -0.42
C LYS A 368 43.21 -9.17 -1.54
N LYS A 369 42.83 -8.79 -2.76
CA LYS A 369 43.78 -8.65 -3.89
C LYS A 369 44.85 -7.60 -3.59
N ARG A 370 44.47 -6.42 -3.10
CA ARG A 370 45.41 -5.36 -2.70
C ARG A 370 46.36 -5.82 -1.59
N LEU A 371 45.85 -6.57 -0.61
CA LEU A 371 46.67 -7.12 0.46
C LEU A 371 47.70 -8.13 -0.09
N ASN A 372 47.29 -9.04 -0.97
CA ASN A 372 48.19 -10.01 -1.59
C ASN A 372 49.25 -9.33 -2.48
N GLU A 373 48.90 -8.27 -3.21
CA GLU A 373 49.87 -7.46 -3.96
C GLU A 373 50.91 -6.82 -3.04
N ILE A 374 50.48 -6.30 -1.89
CA ILE A 374 51.37 -5.74 -0.87
C ILE A 374 52.27 -6.82 -0.26
N ILE A 375 51.71 -7.97 0.12
CA ILE A 375 52.47 -9.09 0.68
C ILE A 375 53.52 -9.58 -0.33
N ASN A 376 53.13 -9.78 -1.59
CA ASN A 376 54.04 -10.23 -2.63
C ASN A 376 55.14 -9.19 -2.92
N TYR A 377 54.83 -7.90 -2.87
CA TYR A 377 55.84 -6.84 -2.96
C TYR A 377 56.84 -6.89 -1.78
N ILE A 378 56.36 -7.11 -0.56
CA ILE A 378 57.20 -7.24 0.63
C ILE A 378 58.06 -8.51 0.53
N GLU A 379 57.52 -9.61 0.01
CA GLU A 379 58.23 -10.87 -0.18
C GLU A 379 59.31 -10.79 -1.26
N ILE A 380 59.02 -10.14 -2.39
CA ILE A 380 60.00 -9.83 -3.44
C ILE A 380 61.09 -8.88 -2.92
N THR A 381 60.71 -7.90 -2.11
CA THR A 381 61.68 -6.98 -1.50
C THR A 381 62.56 -7.71 -0.49
N ARG A 382 61.99 -8.63 0.30
CA ARG A 382 62.70 -9.49 1.26
C ARG A 382 63.63 -10.49 0.55
N SER A 383 63.18 -11.10 -0.55
CA SER A 383 63.99 -12.04 -1.35
C SER A 383 65.11 -11.33 -2.10
N ASN A 384 64.90 -10.10 -2.58
CA ASN A 384 65.96 -9.27 -3.16
C ASN A 384 66.95 -8.75 -2.11
N LEU A 385 66.50 -8.52 -0.86
CA LEU A 385 67.36 -8.11 0.26
C LEU A 385 68.17 -9.28 0.84
N LEU A 386 67.66 -10.51 0.78
CA LEU A 386 68.34 -11.71 1.30
C LEU A 386 69.05 -12.54 0.20
N GLY A 387 68.64 -12.40 -1.05
CA GLY A 387 69.14 -13.15 -2.23
C GLY A 387 70.22 -12.42 -3.03
N GLY A 388 70.81 -11.35 -2.50
CA GLY A 388 71.91 -10.62 -3.11
C GLY A 388 73.28 -11.29 -2.96
N PHE A 389 73.40 -12.58 -3.31
CA PHE A 389 74.67 -13.25 -3.61
C PHE A 389 74.46 -14.29 -4.72
N SER A 390 74.20 -13.82 -5.93
CA SER A 390 74.46 -14.62 -7.14
C SER A 390 75.36 -13.81 -8.06
N ILE A 391 76.60 -14.27 -8.17
CA ILE A 391 77.60 -13.80 -9.13
C ILE A 391 77.11 -14.19 -10.53
N ALA A 392 76.77 -13.20 -11.34
CA ALA A 392 76.66 -13.35 -12.78
C ALA A 392 77.62 -12.34 -13.41
N ASP A 393 78.73 -12.88 -13.93
CA ASP A 393 79.79 -12.18 -14.64
C ASP A 393 79.23 -11.30 -15.77
N LYS A 394 79.48 -9.99 -15.69
CA LYS A 394 79.58 -9.14 -16.87
C LYS A 394 80.85 -8.30 -16.80
N LYS A 395 81.79 -8.70 -17.66
CA LYS A 395 83.00 -7.97 -18.08
C LYS A 395 82.71 -6.49 -18.33
N GLN A 396 83.52 -5.63 -17.73
CA GLN A 396 84.00 -4.38 -18.31
C GLN A 396 85.30 -3.96 -17.58
N GLU A 397 86.41 -3.84 -18.32
CA GLU A 397 87.65 -3.25 -17.82
C GLU A 397 87.48 -1.74 -17.58
N PRO A 398 88.18 -1.17 -16.58
CA PRO A 398 89.42 -0.47 -16.95
C PRO A 398 90.56 -0.50 -15.91
N LYS A 399 91.78 -0.50 -16.46
CA LYS A 399 93.04 0.16 -16.02
C LYS A 399 93.62 -0.13 -14.62
N LYS A 400 94.66 -0.97 -14.66
CA LYS A 400 95.87 -1.02 -13.80
C LYS A 400 96.09 0.21 -12.90
N ASN A 401 96.10 -0.05 -11.58
CA ASN A 401 97.15 0.42 -10.69
C ASN A 401 97.50 -0.73 -9.73
N VAL A 402 98.79 -1.02 -9.61
CA VAL A 402 99.32 -2.05 -8.72
C VAL A 402 99.19 -1.54 -7.28
N ILE A 403 98.48 -2.28 -6.45
CA ILE A 403 98.30 -1.99 -5.03
C ILE A 403 98.55 -3.31 -4.28
N LEU A 404 99.38 -3.27 -3.22
CA LEU A 404 99.70 -4.44 -2.41
C LEU A 404 98.43 -5.02 -1.79
N LYS A 405 98.09 -6.28 -2.12
CA LYS A 405 96.91 -7.01 -1.61
C LYS A 405 96.81 -7.02 -0.08
N GLU A 406 97.95 -6.97 0.60
CA GLU A 406 98.03 -7.01 2.07
C GLU A 406 97.48 -5.73 2.73
N THR A 407 97.70 -4.55 2.13
CA THR A 407 97.17 -3.26 2.65
C THR A 407 95.66 -3.12 2.40
N GLU A 408 95.17 -3.67 1.28
CA GLU A 408 93.75 -3.67 0.94
C GLU A 408 92.93 -4.53 1.92
N GLU A 409 93.40 -5.74 2.23
CA GLU A 409 92.77 -6.62 3.23
C GLU A 409 92.74 -6.00 4.63
N GLN A 410 93.80 -5.28 5.01
CA GLN A 410 93.84 -4.55 6.29
C GLN A 410 92.77 -3.45 6.35
N ILE A 411 92.60 -2.66 5.29
CA ILE A 411 91.57 -1.61 5.25
C ILE A 411 90.17 -2.21 5.25
N LEU A 412 89.93 -3.30 4.53
CA LEU A 412 88.64 -4.01 4.55
C LEU A 412 88.29 -4.55 5.93
N ASN A 413 89.27 -5.09 6.66
CA ASN A 413 89.08 -5.52 8.04
C ASN A 413 88.78 -4.34 8.98
N LYS A 414 89.47 -3.20 8.81
CA LYS A 414 89.14 -1.98 9.56
C LYS A 414 87.75 -1.43 9.20
N LEU A 415 87.31 -1.53 7.94
CA LEU A 415 85.94 -1.18 7.50
C LEU A 415 84.87 -2.06 8.15
N LYS A 416 85.07 -3.38 8.19
CA LYS A 416 84.15 -4.31 8.89
C LYS A 416 84.02 -3.97 10.38
N ARG A 417 85.14 -3.60 11.03
CA ARG A 417 85.13 -3.13 12.43
C ARG A 417 84.38 -1.80 12.56
N PHE A 418 84.54 -0.88 11.62
CA PHE A 418 83.81 0.38 11.58
C PHE A 418 82.29 0.15 11.45
N GLU A 419 81.86 -0.72 10.54
CA GLU A 419 80.45 -1.11 10.41
C GLU A 419 79.91 -1.70 11.71
N SER A 420 80.65 -2.64 12.31
CA SER A 420 80.24 -3.28 13.58
C SER A 420 80.16 -2.29 14.74
N SER A 421 80.98 -1.23 14.73
CA SER A 421 81.04 -0.21 15.79
C SER A 421 79.87 0.78 15.77
N LYS A 422 79.01 0.75 14.75
CA LYS A 422 77.89 1.69 14.54
C LYS A 422 78.30 3.17 14.47
N ARG A 423 79.59 3.49 14.37
CA ARG A 423 80.11 4.87 14.28
C ARG A 423 79.61 5.63 13.05
N PHE A 424 79.11 4.93 12.03
CA PHE A 424 78.45 5.52 10.87
C PHE A 424 77.20 6.35 11.21
N THR A 425 76.62 6.20 12.40
CA THR A 425 75.49 7.04 12.86
C THR A 425 75.91 8.45 13.26
N ASN A 426 77.21 8.74 13.37
CA ASN A 426 77.66 10.11 13.58
C ASN A 426 77.52 10.94 12.28
N LYS A 427 76.84 12.09 12.37
CA LYS A 427 76.57 13.00 11.25
C LYS A 427 77.84 13.61 10.64
N ASP A 428 78.93 13.69 11.41
CA ASP A 428 80.20 14.29 10.98
C ASP A 428 81.11 13.30 10.22
N ILE A 429 80.66 12.05 10.04
CA ILE A 429 81.36 11.05 9.24
C ILE A 429 81.33 11.46 7.76
N SER A 430 82.49 11.90 7.28
CA SER A 430 82.80 12.14 5.87
C SER A 430 83.88 11.17 5.39
N LEU A 431 84.08 11.09 4.07
CA LEU A 431 85.13 10.25 3.48
C LEU A 431 86.52 10.60 4.02
N ALA A 432 86.79 11.90 4.25
CA ALA A 432 88.03 12.37 4.84
C ALA A 432 88.21 11.93 6.29
N VAL A 433 87.16 12.03 7.09
CA VAL A 433 87.17 11.59 8.50
C VAL A 433 87.39 10.08 8.58
N LEU A 434 86.68 9.29 7.76
CA LEU A 434 86.85 7.84 7.77
C LEU A 434 88.23 7.43 7.24
N ALA A 435 88.74 8.07 6.18
CA ALA A 435 90.09 7.80 5.68
C ALA A 435 91.15 8.03 6.77
N GLY A 436 91.06 9.14 7.51
CA GLY A 436 91.93 9.42 8.65
C GLY A 436 91.80 8.39 9.78
N GLN A 437 90.59 7.93 10.10
CA GLN A 437 90.37 6.91 11.14
C GLN A 437 90.90 5.51 10.77
N LEU A 438 91.05 5.22 9.48
CA LEU A 438 91.51 3.92 8.98
C LEU A 438 93.01 3.94 8.59
N ASP A 439 93.71 5.06 8.84
CA ASP A 439 95.09 5.33 8.40
C ASP A 439 95.28 5.20 6.88
N SER A 440 94.32 5.74 6.12
CA SER A 440 94.28 5.70 4.65
C SER A 440 94.09 7.10 4.05
N ASN A 441 94.19 7.21 2.73
CA ASN A 441 93.85 8.44 2.00
C ASN A 441 92.45 8.33 1.37
N THR A 442 91.81 9.48 1.15
CA THR A 442 90.42 9.55 0.64
C THR A 442 90.23 8.90 -0.72
N LYS A 443 91.21 9.04 -1.61
CA LYS A 443 91.19 8.44 -2.95
C LYS A 443 91.18 6.91 -2.84
N TYR A 444 92.07 6.37 -2.03
CA TYR A 444 92.26 4.94 -1.86
C TYR A 444 91.07 4.30 -1.13
N LEU A 445 90.54 4.93 -0.09
CA LEU A 445 89.33 4.46 0.59
C LEU A 445 88.10 4.48 -0.34
N SER A 446 87.93 5.53 -1.15
CA SER A 446 86.83 5.59 -2.12
C SER A 446 86.95 4.52 -3.20
N GLU A 447 88.17 4.22 -3.65
CA GLU A 447 88.44 3.18 -4.63
C GLU A 447 88.13 1.79 -4.06
N ILE A 448 88.54 1.49 -2.83
CA ILE A 448 88.19 0.24 -2.14
C ILE A 448 86.68 0.11 -1.95
N ILE A 449 86.00 1.16 -1.49
CA ILE A 449 84.54 1.11 -1.29
C ILE A 449 83.80 0.85 -2.61
N ASN A 450 84.23 1.52 -3.69
CA ASN A 450 83.64 1.33 -5.00
C ASN A 450 83.94 -0.09 -5.56
N ASN A 451 85.16 -0.58 -5.40
CA ASN A 451 85.55 -1.89 -5.92
C ASN A 451 84.86 -3.05 -5.18
N HIS A 452 84.67 -2.95 -3.86
CA HIS A 452 84.11 -4.04 -3.04
C HIS A 452 82.61 -3.94 -2.82
N TYR A 453 82.05 -2.74 -2.70
CA TYR A 453 80.62 -2.54 -2.45
C TYR A 453 79.87 -2.00 -3.67
N HIS A 454 80.56 -1.71 -4.78
CA HIS A 454 80.01 -1.19 -6.04
C HIS A 454 79.14 0.06 -5.87
N VAL A 455 79.50 0.90 -4.89
CA VAL A 455 78.79 2.15 -4.56
C VAL A 455 79.78 3.24 -4.18
N ASN A 456 79.36 4.50 -4.30
CA ASN A 456 80.12 5.61 -3.74
C ASN A 456 80.00 5.67 -2.20
N PHE A 457 80.89 6.42 -1.55
CA PHE A 457 80.93 6.55 -0.09
C PHE A 457 79.60 7.01 0.53
N ASN A 458 78.92 7.98 -0.08
CA ASN A 458 77.65 8.51 0.45
C ASN A 458 76.57 7.42 0.43
N THR A 459 76.44 6.68 -0.67
CA THR A 459 75.53 5.55 -0.77
C THR A 459 75.90 4.43 0.20
N TYR A 460 77.19 4.15 0.38
CA TYR A 460 77.69 3.16 1.34
C TYR A 460 77.27 3.51 2.79
N ILE A 461 77.59 4.71 3.27
CA ILE A 461 77.21 5.16 4.62
C ILE A 461 75.68 5.21 4.78
N ASN A 462 74.97 5.73 3.79
CA ASN A 462 73.51 5.84 3.86
C ASN A 462 72.83 4.46 3.93
N LYS A 463 73.35 3.45 3.23
CA LYS A 463 72.86 2.06 3.36
C LYS A 463 73.02 1.54 4.80
N LEU A 464 74.19 1.74 5.41
CA LEU A 464 74.43 1.35 6.81
C LEU A 464 73.47 2.05 7.77
N ARG A 465 73.26 3.36 7.59
CA ARG A 465 72.35 4.17 8.42
C ARG A 465 70.89 3.73 8.31
N ILE A 466 70.41 3.46 7.09
CA ILE A 466 69.04 2.98 6.87
C ILE A 466 68.84 1.57 7.43
N ASN A 467 69.80 0.66 7.22
CA ASN A 467 69.73 -0.69 7.77
C ASN A 467 69.68 -0.67 9.30
N TYR A 468 70.49 0.19 9.93
CA TYR A 468 70.48 0.38 11.38
C TYR A 468 69.12 0.85 11.91
N ILE A 469 68.50 1.84 11.26
CA ILE A 469 67.20 2.34 11.73
C ILE A 469 66.07 1.33 11.53
N ILE A 470 66.14 0.52 10.46
CA ILE A 470 65.19 -0.57 10.21
C ILE A 470 65.32 -1.65 11.28
N GLU A 471 66.55 -2.05 11.61
CA GLU A 471 66.82 -3.01 12.68
C GLU A 471 66.28 -2.49 14.02
N LYS A 472 66.51 -1.21 14.33
CA LYS A 472 65.98 -0.57 15.55
C LYS A 472 64.46 -0.50 15.60
N LEU A 473 63.81 -0.15 14.50
CA LEU A 473 62.34 -0.12 14.41
C LEU A 473 61.71 -1.51 14.61
N LYS A 474 62.43 -2.58 14.26
CA LYS A 474 61.96 -3.97 14.46
C LYS A 474 62.24 -4.48 15.87
N THR A 475 63.40 -4.15 16.44
CA THR A 475 63.89 -4.75 17.69
C THR A 475 63.52 -3.97 18.94
N ASP A 476 63.37 -2.65 18.85
CA ASP A 476 63.07 -1.76 19.98
C ASP A 476 61.68 -1.12 19.81
N PRO A 477 60.68 -1.54 20.61
CA PRO A 477 59.32 -1.00 20.52
C PRO A 477 59.22 0.52 20.69
N ASN A 478 60.17 1.13 21.39
CA ASN A 478 60.15 2.57 21.64
C ASN A 478 60.43 3.38 20.37
N PHE A 479 61.18 2.81 19.42
CA PHE A 479 61.57 3.50 18.19
C PHE A 479 60.40 3.74 17.22
N ILE A 480 59.34 2.93 17.30
CA ILE A 480 58.12 3.07 16.49
C ILE A 480 57.38 4.38 16.81
N ASN A 481 57.45 4.82 18.07
CA ASN A 481 56.70 5.98 18.56
C ASN A 481 57.48 7.31 18.42
N TYR A 482 58.73 7.27 17.99
CA TYR A 482 59.51 8.49 17.80
C TYR A 482 59.13 9.22 16.51
N LYS A 483 59.19 10.56 16.56
CA LYS A 483 59.00 11.41 15.39
C LYS A 483 60.06 11.07 14.34
N ILE A 484 59.71 11.11 13.05
CA ILE A 484 60.64 10.76 11.97
C ILE A 484 61.87 11.69 11.96
N SER A 485 61.74 12.93 12.41
CA SER A 485 62.87 13.84 12.58
C SER A 485 63.90 13.30 13.58
N TYR A 486 63.45 12.69 14.67
CA TYR A 486 64.31 12.09 15.68
C TYR A 486 64.96 10.81 15.17
N LEU A 487 64.23 9.98 14.41
CA LEU A 487 64.79 8.78 13.77
C LEU A 487 65.90 9.14 12.77
N ALA A 488 65.68 10.19 11.97
CA ALA A 488 66.67 10.70 11.03
C ALA A 488 67.96 11.14 11.75
N GLU A 489 67.83 11.89 12.84
CA GLU A 489 68.96 12.34 13.65
C GLU A 489 69.70 11.16 14.31
N ASN A 490 68.97 10.19 14.86
CA ASN A 490 69.56 9.02 15.54
C ASN A 490 70.39 8.12 14.62
N CYS A 491 70.03 8.03 13.34
CA CYS A 491 70.81 7.29 12.35
C CYS A 491 71.81 8.15 11.58
N GLY A 492 71.99 9.43 11.94
CA GLY A 492 73.08 10.27 11.44
C GLY A 492 72.77 11.09 10.19
N PHE A 493 71.49 11.29 9.84
CA PHE A 493 71.11 12.20 8.76
C PHE A 493 71.02 13.64 9.25
N SER A 494 71.44 14.58 8.40
CA SER A 494 71.39 16.02 8.67
C SER A 494 70.00 16.64 8.54
N SER A 495 69.05 15.96 7.87
CA SER A 495 67.68 16.44 7.73
C SER A 495 66.68 15.30 7.57
N HIS A 496 65.45 15.53 8.03
CA HIS A 496 64.32 14.63 7.84
C HIS A 496 64.04 14.34 6.35
N SER A 497 64.13 15.37 5.49
CA SER A 497 63.85 15.22 4.05
C SER A 497 64.88 14.33 3.35
N SER A 498 66.17 14.45 3.72
CA SER A 498 67.23 13.58 3.20
C SER A 498 67.02 12.14 3.64
N PHE A 499 66.76 11.94 4.94
CA PHE A 499 66.42 10.63 5.50
C PHE A 499 65.22 10.00 4.79
N ALA A 500 64.10 10.70 4.66
CA ALA A 500 62.88 10.16 4.07
C ALA A 500 63.08 9.78 2.59
N THR A 501 63.86 10.57 1.85
CA THR A 501 64.18 10.30 0.44
C THR A 501 65.05 9.05 0.32
N VAL A 502 66.13 8.98 1.11
CA VAL A 502 67.05 7.83 1.10
C VAL A 502 66.36 6.57 1.61
N PHE A 503 65.61 6.66 2.71
CA PHE A 503 64.82 5.56 3.26
C PHE A 503 63.85 5.01 2.21
N LYS A 504 63.10 5.87 1.52
CA LYS A 504 62.19 5.45 0.44
C LYS A 504 62.93 4.87 -0.75
N SER A 505 64.09 5.41 -1.12
CA SER A 505 64.89 4.88 -2.22
C SER A 505 65.43 3.46 -1.95
N ILE A 506 65.74 3.15 -0.68
CA ILE A 506 66.28 1.85 -0.26
C ILE A 506 65.18 0.84 0.05
N THR A 507 64.09 1.27 0.69
CA THR A 507 63.00 0.38 1.17
C THR A 507 61.78 0.35 0.24
N GLY A 508 61.71 1.24 -0.74
CA GLY A 508 60.57 1.41 -1.64
C GLY A 508 59.38 2.19 -1.06
N ILE A 509 59.29 2.33 0.26
CA ILE A 509 58.16 2.98 0.95
C ILE A 509 58.62 4.09 1.91
N SER A 510 57.73 5.01 2.26
CA SER A 510 58.09 6.10 3.18
C SER A 510 58.28 5.57 4.61
N PRO A 511 59.12 6.22 5.44
CA PRO A 511 59.29 5.84 6.86
C PRO A 511 57.96 5.77 7.62
N VAL A 512 57.03 6.69 7.36
CA VAL A 512 55.70 6.71 8.00
C VAL A 512 54.91 5.45 7.64
N LYS A 513 54.91 5.06 6.36
CA LYS A 513 54.18 3.87 5.92
C LYS A 513 54.84 2.58 6.44
N PHE A 514 56.16 2.56 6.54
CA PHE A 514 56.90 1.44 7.14
C PHE A 514 56.52 1.22 8.60
N ILE A 515 56.39 2.30 9.40
CA ILE A 515 55.96 2.23 10.80
C ILE A 515 54.49 1.78 10.92
N GLU A 516 53.60 2.28 10.06
CA GLU A 516 52.19 1.88 10.03
C GLU A 516 52.03 0.37 9.79
N LEU A 517 52.80 -0.18 8.85
CA LEU A 517 52.79 -1.63 8.54
C LEU A 517 53.30 -2.47 9.71
N LEU A 518 54.37 -2.03 10.39
CA LEU A 518 54.87 -2.72 11.59
C LEU A 518 53.85 -2.74 12.74
N ASN A 519 53.06 -1.67 12.90
CA ASN A 519 51.99 -1.64 13.91
C ASN A 519 50.84 -2.59 13.56
N GLN A 520 50.44 -2.65 12.29
CA GLN A 520 49.41 -3.57 11.81
C GLN A 520 49.85 -5.04 11.95
N GLU A 521 51.13 -5.36 11.70
CA GLU A 521 51.67 -6.70 11.90
C GLU A 521 51.65 -7.11 13.38
N LYS A 522 51.96 -6.18 14.31
CA LYS A 522 51.87 -6.44 15.75
C LYS A 522 50.42 -6.62 16.24
N GLU A 523 49.49 -5.80 15.74
CA GLU A 523 48.06 -5.94 16.10
C GLU A 523 47.47 -7.26 15.61
N ASN A 524 47.86 -7.72 14.41
CA ASN A 524 47.40 -9.02 13.88
C ASN A 524 47.98 -10.21 14.66
N ASN A 525 49.24 -10.16 15.09
CA ASN A 525 49.84 -11.23 15.90
C ASN A 525 49.24 -11.32 17.33
N LEU A 526 48.70 -10.22 17.88
CA LEU A 526 48.01 -10.19 19.18
C LEU A 526 46.54 -10.68 19.11
N LEU A 527 45.99 -10.85 17.90
CA LEU A 527 44.64 -11.39 17.68
C LEU A 527 44.65 -12.89 17.37
N GLU A 528 45.84 -13.47 17.16
CA GLU A 528 46.05 -14.91 16.88
C GLU A 528 46.63 -15.69 18.08
N GLU A 529 47.02 -15.02 19.17
CA GLU A 529 47.27 -15.58 20.52
C GLU A 529 46.05 -15.36 21.42
#